data_AF-A0A518EQ11-F1
#
_entry.id   AF-A0A518EQ11-F1
#
_cell.length_a   1.000
_cell.length_b   1.000
_cell.length_c   1.000
_cell.angle_alpha   90.00
_cell.angle_beta   90.00
_cell.angle_gamma   90.00
#
_symmetry.space_group_name_H-M   'P 1'
#
loop_
_entity.id
_entity.type
_entity.pdbx_description
1 polymer ?
#
loop_
_entity_poly.entity_id
_entity_poly.type
_entity_poly.pdbx_seq_one_letter_code
_entity_poly.pdbx_strand_id
1 'polypeptide(L)'
;MKRSLLIAALAATTFATTSCQSGPKRLSRTWDTYVNQKYSEDSWIHGALLQDILPAYPIVGFVAAIGDTLILNPIQFWSKDAWDRVGTAYEYKQVSGAERTVTGWKPSELDG
;
A
#
# COMPACT_ATOMS: atom_id res chain seq x y z
N MET A 1 -28.95 -26.82 -13.34
CA MET A 1 -27.63 -26.43 -13.90
C MET A 1 -27.34 -24.94 -13.79
N LYS A 2 -28.21 -24.03 -14.28
CA LYS A 2 -28.00 -22.57 -14.16
C LYS A 2 -27.84 -22.06 -12.72
N ARG A 3 -28.63 -22.58 -11.77
CA ARG A 3 -28.56 -22.21 -10.35
C ARG A 3 -27.25 -22.68 -9.68
N SER A 4 -26.77 -23.87 -10.04
CA SER A 4 -25.52 -24.45 -9.52
C SER A 4 -24.29 -23.66 -10.00
N LEU A 5 -24.27 -23.25 -11.27
CA LEU A 5 -23.22 -22.39 -11.83
C LEU A 5 -23.17 -21.01 -11.17
N LEU A 6 -24.33 -20.43 -10.86
CA LEU A 6 -24.42 -19.12 -10.21
C LEU A 6 -23.89 -19.16 -8.77
N ILE A 7 -24.16 -20.24 -8.03
CA ILE A 7 -23.62 -20.46 -6.68
C ILE A 7 -22.11 -20.69 -6.73
N ALA A 8 -21.61 -21.48 -7.68
CA ALA A 8 -20.17 -21.70 -7.85
C ALA A 8 -19.43 -20.40 -8.21
N ALA A 9 -20.01 -19.58 -9.08
CA ALA A 9 -19.47 -18.27 -9.43
C ALA A 9 -19.46 -17.32 -8.22
N LEU A 10 -20.56 -17.24 -7.47
CA LEU A 10 -20.63 -16.45 -6.23
C LEU A 10 -19.57 -16.88 -5.22
N ALA A 11 -19.44 -18.19 -4.97
CA ALA A 11 -18.44 -18.73 -4.06
C ALA A 11 -17.02 -18.37 -4.48
N ALA A 12 -16.67 -18.59 -5.76
CA ALA A 12 -15.37 -18.23 -6.30
C ALA A 12 -15.08 -16.73 -6.16
N THR A 13 -16.09 -15.88 -6.36
CA THR A 13 -15.95 -14.43 -6.22
C THR A 13 -15.65 -14.04 -4.77
N THR A 14 -16.40 -14.60 -3.80
CA THR A 14 -16.14 -14.35 -2.37
C THR A 14 -14.73 -14.80 -1.95
N PHE A 15 -14.30 -16.00 -2.35
CA PHE A 15 -12.96 -16.51 -2.02
C PHE A 15 -11.83 -15.69 -2.65
N ALA A 16 -12.02 -15.19 -3.87
CA ALA A 16 -11.06 -14.31 -4.51
C ALA A 16 -10.97 -12.95 -3.80
N THR A 17 -12.10 -12.38 -3.36
CA THR A 17 -12.11 -11.06 -2.71
C THR A 17 -11.51 -11.06 -1.30
N THR A 18 -11.58 -12.17 -0.56
CA THR A 18 -11.03 -12.25 0.80
C THR A 18 -9.50 -12.14 0.85
N SER A 19 -8.79 -12.66 -0.15
CA SER A 19 -7.32 -12.67 -0.15
C SER A 19 -6.70 -11.35 -0.64
N CYS A 20 -7.51 -10.43 -1.16
CA CYS A 20 -7.05 -9.14 -1.69
C CYS A 20 -6.69 -8.15 -0.57
N GLN A 21 -7.46 -8.12 0.52
CA GLN A 21 -7.21 -7.21 1.65
C GLN A 21 -6.26 -7.78 2.71
N SER A 22 -6.20 -9.11 2.85
CA SER A 22 -5.34 -9.78 3.82
C SER A 22 -3.95 -9.98 3.25
N GLY A 23 -3.07 -8.99 3.44
CA GLY A 23 -1.68 -9.16 3.08
C GLY A 23 -0.81 -7.96 3.43
N PRO A 24 0.52 -8.12 3.36
CA PRO A 24 1.48 -7.16 3.88
C PRO A 24 1.64 -5.89 3.05
N LYS A 25 1.06 -5.82 1.84
CA LYS A 25 1.14 -4.65 0.94
C LYS A 25 2.59 -4.21 0.68
N ARG A 26 3.44 -5.18 0.31
CA ARG A 26 4.90 -4.97 0.23
C ARG A 26 5.27 -3.89 -0.78
N LEU A 27 4.62 -3.87 -1.95
CA LEU A 27 4.96 -2.93 -3.01
C LEU A 27 4.56 -1.49 -2.65
N SER A 28 3.32 -1.32 -2.19
CA SER A 28 2.75 -0.03 -1.79
C SER A 28 3.56 0.61 -0.67
N ARG A 29 3.96 -0.18 0.34
CA ARG A 29 4.75 0.34 1.47
C ARG A 29 6.19 0.64 1.10
N THR A 30 6.78 -0.14 0.19
CA THR A 30 8.12 0.18 -0.36
C THR A 30 8.07 1.50 -1.11
N TRP A 31 7.01 1.70 -1.90
CA TRP A 31 6.75 2.94 -2.61
C TRP A 31 6.56 4.13 -1.65
N ASP A 32 5.74 3.98 -0.61
CA ASP A 32 5.53 5.03 0.40
C ASP A 32 6.84 5.42 1.11
N THR A 33 7.70 4.43 1.41
CA THR A 33 9.00 4.69 2.03
C THR A 33 9.91 5.47 1.09
N TYR A 34 9.93 5.08 -0.19
CA TYR A 34 10.69 5.77 -1.23
C TYR A 34 10.22 7.22 -1.42
N VAL A 35 8.91 7.44 -1.53
CA VAL A 35 8.32 8.77 -1.70
C VAL A 35 8.62 9.66 -0.49
N ASN A 36 8.47 9.14 0.73
CA ASN A 36 8.81 9.91 1.94
C ASN A 36 10.29 10.28 2.00
N GLN A 37 11.18 9.35 1.62
CA GLN A 37 12.61 9.65 1.55
C GLN A 37 12.90 10.74 0.52
N LYS A 38 12.33 10.65 -0.69
CA LYS A 38 12.52 11.65 -1.74
C LYS A 38 11.90 13.00 -1.40
N TYR A 39 10.75 13.01 -0.75
CA TYR A 39 10.16 14.22 -0.20
C TYR A 39 11.08 14.92 0.81
N SER A 40 11.77 14.15 1.67
CA SER A 40 12.73 14.71 2.63
C SER A 40 14.00 15.29 1.97
N GLU A 41 14.37 14.81 0.78
CA GLU A 41 15.50 15.32 -0.01
C GLU A 41 15.13 16.63 -0.74
N ASP A 42 13.95 16.68 -1.37
CA ASP A 42 13.46 17.87 -2.09
C ASP A 42 11.91 17.90 -2.13
N SER A 43 11.32 18.71 -1.24
CA SER A 43 9.87 18.84 -1.12
C SER A 43 9.19 19.54 -2.31
N TRP A 44 9.93 20.35 -3.10
CA TRP A 44 9.36 21.05 -4.25
C TRP A 44 9.20 20.12 -5.44
N ILE A 45 10.26 19.36 -5.76
CA ILE A 45 10.23 18.42 -6.87
C ILE A 45 9.35 17.21 -6.51
N HIS A 46 9.55 16.61 -5.33
CA HIS A 46 8.90 15.35 -4.98
C HIS A 46 7.51 15.53 -4.37
N GLY A 47 7.23 16.68 -3.74
CA GLY A 47 5.89 17.08 -3.31
C GLY A 47 5.16 17.83 -4.41
N ALA A 48 5.44 19.12 -4.59
CA ALA A 48 4.63 19.97 -5.45
C ALA A 48 4.60 19.50 -6.93
N LEU A 49 5.74 19.10 -7.51
CA LEU A 49 5.77 18.71 -8.91
C LEU A 49 5.30 17.26 -9.15
N LEU A 50 5.85 16.27 -8.46
CA LEU A 50 5.61 14.84 -8.75
C LEU A 50 4.45 14.20 -7.98
N GLN A 51 3.97 14.83 -6.91
CA GLN A 51 2.76 14.42 -6.21
C GLN A 51 1.53 15.16 -6.76
N ASP A 52 1.60 16.50 -6.86
CA ASP A 52 0.42 17.33 -7.08
C ASP A 52 0.22 17.78 -8.53
N ILE A 53 1.26 18.31 -9.20
CA ILE A 53 1.13 18.86 -10.58
C ILE A 53 1.15 17.75 -11.64
N LEU A 54 2.19 16.91 -11.59
CA LEU A 54 2.36 15.72 -12.40
C LEU A 54 2.15 14.53 -11.47
N PRO A 55 0.97 13.89 -11.46
CA PRO A 55 0.61 12.86 -10.49
C PRO A 55 1.34 11.52 -10.73
N ALA A 56 2.64 11.55 -11.01
CA ALA A 56 3.48 10.38 -11.21
C ALA A 56 3.50 9.50 -9.96
N TYR A 57 3.62 10.10 -8.77
CA TYR A 57 3.67 9.36 -7.52
C TYR A 57 2.37 8.65 -7.15
N PRO A 58 1.19 9.28 -7.22
CA PRO A 58 -0.07 8.57 -7.01
C PRO A 58 -0.34 7.52 -8.10
N ILE A 59 0.07 7.73 -9.36
CA ILE A 59 -0.08 6.71 -10.42
C ILE A 59 0.75 5.47 -10.10
N VAL A 60 2.04 5.64 -9.78
CA VAL A 60 2.91 4.50 -9.44
C VAL A 60 2.45 3.82 -8.15
N GLY A 61 2.04 4.60 -7.15
CA GLY A 61 1.46 4.08 -5.91
C GLY A 61 0.18 3.27 -6.14
N PHE A 62 -0.68 3.71 -7.06
CA PHE A 62 -1.88 2.96 -7.45
C PHE A 62 -1.54 1.65 -8.16
N VAL A 63 -0.58 1.65 -9.09
CA VAL A 63 -0.11 0.42 -9.74
C VAL A 63 0.51 -0.54 -8.71
N ALA A 64 1.23 0.00 -7.73
CA ALA A 64 1.77 -0.81 -6.64
C ALA A 64 0.68 -1.43 -5.76
N ALA A 65 -0.38 -0.67 -5.45
CA ALA A 65 -1.54 -1.17 -4.73
C ALA A 65 -2.29 -2.26 -5.52
N ILE A 66 -2.40 -2.12 -6.85
CA ILE A 66 -2.98 -3.16 -7.71
C ILE A 66 -2.12 -4.43 -7.65
N GLY A 67 -0.79 -4.31 -7.80
CA GLY A 67 0.13 -5.44 -7.73
C GLY A 67 0.05 -6.17 -6.39
N ASP A 68 -0.01 -5.42 -5.28
CA ASP A 68 -0.22 -6.00 -3.96
C ASP A 68 -1.57 -6.71 -3.86
N THR A 69 -2.65 -6.07 -4.31
CA THR A 69 -4.02 -6.56 -4.10
C THR A 69 -4.37 -7.76 -4.98
N LEU A 70 -3.89 -7.80 -6.23
CA LEU A 70 -4.25 -8.82 -7.21
C LEU A 70 -3.24 -9.97 -7.30
N ILE A 71 -1.97 -9.71 -6.95
CA ILE A 71 -0.89 -10.68 -7.16
C ILE A 71 -0.28 -11.07 -5.82
N LEU A 72 0.34 -10.13 -5.11
CA LEU A 72 1.19 -10.47 -3.97
C LEU A 72 0.39 -10.94 -2.75
N ASN A 73 -0.68 -10.24 -2.36
CA ASN A 73 -1.52 -10.62 -1.22
C ASN A 73 -2.25 -11.95 -1.48
N PRO A 74 -2.90 -12.17 -2.65
CA PRO A 74 -3.54 -13.45 -2.92
C PRO A 74 -2.55 -14.62 -2.96
N ILE A 75 -1.38 -14.45 -3.58
CA ILE A 75 -0.36 -15.50 -3.60
C ILE A 75 0.13 -15.79 -2.19
N GLN A 76 0.47 -14.77 -1.39
CA GLN A 76 0.95 -14.96 -0.02
C GLN A 76 -0.10 -15.64 0.85
N PHE A 77 -1.36 -15.18 0.77
CA PHE A 77 -2.46 -15.73 1.54
C PHE A 77 -2.72 -17.19 1.18
N TRP A 78 -2.91 -17.51 -0.11
CA TRP A 78 -3.24 -18.86 -0.55
C TRP A 78 -2.06 -19.83 -0.55
N SER A 79 -0.81 -19.36 -0.53
CA SER A 79 0.35 -20.25 -0.49
C SER A 79 0.83 -20.56 0.92
N LYS A 80 0.63 -19.64 1.88
CA LYS A 80 1.14 -19.78 3.25
C LYS A 80 0.07 -19.55 4.30
N ASP A 81 -0.46 -18.33 4.39
CA ASP A 81 -1.28 -17.92 5.54
C ASP A 81 -2.56 -18.79 5.70
N ALA A 82 -3.17 -19.21 4.59
CA ALA A 82 -4.35 -20.08 4.59
C ALA A 82 -4.08 -21.49 5.11
N TRP A 83 -2.84 -21.98 5.00
CA TRP A 83 -2.45 -23.34 5.37
C TRP A 83 -1.76 -23.41 6.73
N ASP A 84 -0.90 -22.42 7.02
CA ASP A 84 -0.09 -22.39 8.23
C ASP A 84 -0.82 -21.76 9.41
N ARG A 85 -2.00 -21.12 9.19
CA ARG A 85 -2.80 -20.37 10.18
C ARG A 85 -2.04 -19.26 10.92
N VAL A 86 -0.87 -18.90 10.43
CA VAL A 86 -0.05 -17.78 10.92
C VAL A 86 -0.14 -16.68 9.88
N GLY A 87 -0.72 -15.54 10.25
CA GLY A 87 -0.74 -14.37 9.38
C GLY A 87 0.68 -13.84 9.18
N THR A 88 1.13 -13.69 7.93
CA THR A 88 2.45 -13.14 7.67
C THR A 88 2.44 -11.62 7.85
N ALA A 89 2.94 -11.15 8.99
CA ALA A 89 3.26 -9.74 9.21
C ALA A 89 4.75 -9.52 8.93
N TYR A 90 5.08 -8.57 8.04
CA TYR A 90 6.46 -8.14 7.84
C TYR A 90 6.77 -6.97 8.76
N GLU A 91 7.91 -7.03 9.47
CA GLU A 91 8.46 -5.88 10.18
C GLU A 91 9.08 -4.90 9.18
N TYR A 92 8.73 -3.63 9.34
CA TYR A 92 9.29 -2.55 8.54
C TYR A 92 10.52 -2.03 9.27
N LYS A 93 11.69 -2.09 8.63
CA LYS A 93 12.81 -1.26 9.05
C LYS A 93 12.42 0.19 8.79
N GLN A 94 11.98 0.88 9.85
CA GLN A 94 11.92 2.33 9.87
C GLN A 94 13.28 2.84 9.38
N VAL A 95 13.28 3.77 8.43
CA VAL A 95 14.52 4.41 7.97
C VAL A 95 15.18 5.03 9.20
N SER A 96 16.46 4.75 9.46
CA SER A 96 17.16 5.24 10.65
C SER A 96 17.08 6.76 10.70
N GLY A 97 16.36 7.31 11.68
CA GLY A 97 16.06 8.76 11.76
C GLY A 97 14.57 9.09 11.83
N ALA A 98 13.67 8.12 11.69
CA ALA A 98 12.23 8.28 11.87
C ALA A 98 11.80 8.42 13.36
N GLU A 99 12.44 9.31 14.12
CA GLU A 99 11.65 10.03 15.12
C GLU A 99 10.66 10.87 14.32
N ARG A 100 9.36 10.72 14.59
CA ARG A 100 8.32 11.56 14.00
C ARG A 100 8.40 12.96 14.59
N THR A 101 9.48 13.67 14.31
CA THR A 101 9.63 15.08 14.62
C THR A 101 9.32 15.81 13.33
N VAL A 102 8.16 16.46 13.25
CA VAL A 102 7.84 17.36 12.13
C VAL A 102 8.78 18.56 12.23
N THR A 103 9.95 18.48 11.61
CA THR A 103 10.89 19.59 11.54
C THR A 103 10.43 20.55 10.44
N GLY A 104 9.98 21.74 10.85
CA GLY A 104 9.53 22.80 9.94
C GLY A 104 8.11 23.33 10.18
N TRP A 105 7.35 22.74 11.11
CA TRP A 105 6.04 23.29 11.49
C TRP A 105 6.22 24.52 12.38
N LYS A 106 5.99 25.73 11.81
CA LYS A 106 5.81 26.96 12.58
C LYS A 106 4.30 27.22 12.73
N PRO A 107 3.70 26.99 13.91
CA PRO A 107 2.29 27.31 14.14
C PRO A 107 1.97 28.81 14.16
N SER A 108 2.97 29.69 14.11
CA SER A 108 2.83 31.12 14.37
C SER A 108 2.30 31.97 13.19
N GLU A 109 1.82 31.37 12.10
CA GLU A 109 1.42 32.12 10.87
C GLU A 109 -0.08 32.05 10.55
N LEU A 110 -0.93 31.56 11.46
CA LEU A 110 -2.40 31.51 11.25
C LEU A 110 -3.22 32.47 12.12
N ASP A 111 -2.58 33.25 13.00
CA ASP A 111 -3.26 34.21 13.90
C ASP A 111 -2.84 35.67 13.66
N GLY A 112 -2.50 36.04 12.42
CA GLY A 112 -2.13 37.42 12.02
C GLY A 112 -3.16 38.07 11.12
#